data_AF-A0A9N7N5Z1-F1
#
_entry.id   AF-A0A9N7N5Z1-F1
#
_cell.length_a   1.000
_cell.length_b   1.000
_cell.length_c   1.000
_cell.angle_alpha   90.00
_cell.angle_beta   90.00
_cell.angle_gamma   90.00
#
_symmetry.space_group_name_H-M   'P 1'
#
loop_
_entity.id
_entity.type
_entity.pdbx_description
1 polymer ?
#
loop_
_entity_poly.entity_id
_entity_poly.type
_entity_poly.pdbx_seq_one_letter_code
_entity_poly.pdbx_strand_id
1 'polypeptide(L)'
;MTCNNYQFEKLLATAIMRNVRNLDLNFYGRVMWPRTPLFTCKTVVGMTLRLCEGIPLHIPSSADVCLPSLRKLHLYCAAFQDDDTLPNLLYGSPKLEELIFHRWETEKLSINISSSSLKVLRVILEPYWSFSGNTLNKRPKYQMIINAPALRHLHMHGSRIRNPVTIYPSFDVEIFFKEYSTNINCICDTRGLNLSGYNSNHEVVDGDVVESSVTFNNLTKLELQVYDVTWHLLVNFPGRC
;
A
#
# COMPACT_ATOMS: atom_id res chain seq x y z
N MET A 1 -31.28 -6.05 -2.29
CA MET A 1 -31.89 -5.01 -3.14
C MET A 1 -30.85 -4.67 -4.21
N THR A 2 -31.06 -5.13 -5.45
CA THR A 2 -30.09 -4.94 -6.56
C THR A 2 -30.26 -3.54 -7.14
N CYS A 3 -29.42 -2.61 -6.71
CA CYS A 3 -29.30 -1.30 -7.35
C CYS A 3 -28.79 -1.52 -8.78
N ASN A 4 -29.57 -1.14 -9.80
CA ASN A 4 -29.06 -1.18 -11.18
C ASN A 4 -28.06 -0.01 -11.39
N ASN A 5 -27.14 -0.13 -12.34
CA ASN A 5 -26.07 0.86 -12.55
C ASN A 5 -26.60 2.30 -12.71
N TYR A 6 -27.79 2.48 -13.29
CA TYR A 6 -28.42 3.79 -13.44
C TYR A 6 -28.82 4.42 -12.10
N GLN A 7 -29.41 3.64 -11.18
CA GLN A 7 -29.74 4.11 -9.84
C GLN A 7 -28.48 4.47 -9.05
N PHE A 8 -27.42 3.68 -9.18
CA PHE A 8 -26.13 3.96 -8.55
C PHE A 8 -25.55 5.30 -9.01
N GLU A 9 -25.50 5.52 -10.33
CA GLU A 9 -25.03 6.79 -10.92
C GLU A 9 -25.84 7.98 -10.44
N LYS A 10 -27.17 7.85 -10.43
CA LYS A 10 -28.06 8.94 -9.97
C LYS A 10 -27.84 9.26 -8.49
N LEU A 11 -27.68 8.25 -7.64
CA LEU A 11 -27.38 8.43 -6.22
C LEU A 11 -26.01 9.09 -6.03
N LEU A 12 -25.00 8.64 -6.78
CA LEU A 12 -23.66 9.19 -6.72
C LEU A 12 -23.63 10.65 -7.16
N ALA A 13 -24.25 10.98 -8.30
CA ALA A 13 -24.37 12.35 -8.79
C ALA A 13 -25.12 13.24 -7.77
N THR A 14 -26.17 12.71 -7.14
CA THR A 14 -26.91 13.43 -6.09
C THR A 14 -26.04 13.69 -4.86
N ALA A 15 -25.24 12.71 -4.43
CA ALA A 15 -24.32 12.86 -3.30
C ALA A 15 -23.28 13.96 -3.58
N ILE A 16 -22.70 13.97 -4.78
CA ILE A 16 -21.74 14.98 -5.21
C ILE A 16 -22.38 16.36 -5.27
N MET A 17 -23.57 16.48 -5.87
CA MET A 17 -24.34 17.73 -5.94
C MET A 17 -24.68 18.29 -4.55
N ARG A 18 -24.89 17.40 -3.57
CA ARG A 18 -25.14 17.77 -2.17
C ARG A 18 -23.85 18.02 -1.37
N ASN A 19 -22.70 18.10 -2.01
CA ASN A 19 -21.41 18.37 -1.38
C ASN A 19 -21.08 17.38 -0.26
N VAL A 20 -21.42 16.10 -0.45
CA VAL A 20 -21.08 15.04 0.50
C VAL A 20 -19.56 15.05 0.75
N ARG A 21 -19.20 14.93 2.03
CA ARG A 21 -17.80 14.95 2.48
C ARG A 21 -17.18 13.57 2.62
N ASN A 22 -17.98 12.53 2.79
CA ASN A 22 -17.48 11.16 2.94
C ASN A 22 -18.22 10.26 1.96
N LEU A 23 -17.48 9.62 1.06
CA LEU A 23 -18.02 8.65 0.11
C LEU A 23 -17.48 7.27 0.47
N ASP A 24 -18.39 6.34 0.72
CA ASP A 24 -18.08 4.93 0.90
C ASP A 24 -18.83 4.15 -0.19
N LEU A 25 -18.08 3.65 -1.16
CA LEU A 25 -18.60 2.96 -2.34
C LEU A 25 -18.13 1.52 -2.33
N ASN A 26 -19.08 0.61 -2.26
CA ASN A 26 -18.84 -0.82 -2.39
C ASN A 26 -19.43 -1.33 -3.70
N PHE A 27 -18.55 -1.75 -4.59
CA PHE A 27 -18.87 -2.32 -5.89
C PHE A 27 -19.00 -3.84 -5.75
N TYR A 28 -20.03 -4.42 -6.36
CA TYR A 28 -20.28 -5.87 -6.38
C TYR A 28 -20.35 -6.35 -7.83
N GLY A 29 -19.52 -7.34 -8.18
CA GLY A 29 -19.46 -7.91 -9.52
C GLY A 29 -18.77 -7.01 -10.55
N ARG A 30 -19.02 -7.27 -11.84
CA ARG A 30 -18.50 -6.45 -12.96
C ARG A 30 -19.27 -5.13 -13.07
N VAL A 31 -19.14 -4.25 -12.07
CA VAL A 31 -19.73 -2.91 -12.15
C VAL A 31 -18.90 -2.07 -13.12
N MET A 32 -19.59 -1.39 -14.03
CA MET A 32 -18.97 -0.38 -14.87
C MET A 32 -18.53 0.78 -13.99
N TRP A 33 -17.31 1.28 -14.22
CA TRP A 33 -16.83 2.49 -13.56
C TRP A 33 -17.85 3.62 -13.69
N PRO A 34 -18.14 4.36 -12.59
CA PRO A 34 -19.09 5.44 -12.68
C PRO A 34 -18.63 6.48 -13.69
N ARG A 35 -19.54 6.90 -14.57
CA ARG A 35 -19.36 8.04 -15.47
C ARG A 35 -19.29 9.34 -14.70
N THR A 36 -19.88 9.36 -13.50
CA THR A 36 -19.79 10.50 -12.59
C THR A 36 -18.34 10.69 -12.14
N PRO A 37 -17.76 11.90 -12.27
CA PRO A 37 -16.33 12.11 -12.08
C PRO A 37 -15.95 12.14 -10.59
N LEU A 38 -15.79 10.95 -10.00
CA LEU A 38 -15.42 10.75 -8.59
C LEU A 38 -14.14 11.51 -8.21
N PHE A 39 -13.15 11.49 -9.10
CA PHE A 39 -11.82 12.02 -8.84
C PHE A 39 -11.69 13.55 -9.08
N THR A 40 -12.79 14.27 -9.35
CA THR A 40 -12.80 15.74 -9.44
C THR A 40 -13.64 16.40 -8.34
N CYS A 41 -14.13 15.61 -7.39
CA CYS A 41 -15.02 16.07 -6.33
C CYS A 41 -14.29 16.93 -5.30
N LYS A 42 -14.55 18.25 -5.33
CA LYS A 42 -13.84 19.23 -4.48
C LYS A 42 -14.22 19.20 -3.00
N THR A 43 -15.35 18.60 -2.64
CA THR A 43 -15.90 18.60 -1.28
C THR A 43 -15.57 17.35 -0.49
N VAL A 44 -15.16 16.28 -1.16
CA VAL A 44 -14.92 14.98 -0.53
C VAL A 44 -13.64 15.07 0.29
N VAL A 45 -13.77 14.71 1.56
CA VAL A 45 -12.72 14.67 2.58
C VAL A 45 -12.28 13.23 2.84
N GLY A 46 -13.22 12.29 2.84
CA GLY A 46 -12.95 10.86 2.95
C GLY A 46 -13.54 10.09 1.77
N MET A 47 -12.73 9.24 1.16
CA MET A 47 -13.18 8.35 0.10
C MET A 47 -12.74 6.92 0.39
N THR A 48 -13.68 5.99 0.36
CA THR A 48 -13.41 4.57 0.43
C THR A 48 -14.03 3.87 -0.76
N LEU A 49 -13.19 3.16 -1.53
CA LEU A 49 -13.61 2.35 -2.67
C LEU A 49 -13.30 0.89 -2.37
N ARG A 50 -14.33 0.04 -2.43
CA ARG A 50 -14.24 -1.41 -2.20
C ARG A 50 -14.82 -2.14 -3.39
N LEU A 51 -14.18 -3.24 -3.79
CA LEU A 51 -14.76 -4.18 -4.72
C LEU A 51 -14.80 -5.56 -4.07
N CYS A 52 -15.99 -6.13 -4.02
CA CYS A 52 -16.23 -7.51 -3.62
C CYS A 52 -16.18 -8.42 -4.87
N GLU A 53 -15.80 -9.70 -4.68
CA GLU A 53 -15.79 -10.79 -5.69
C GLU A 53 -14.48 -11.09 -6.44
N GLY A 54 -13.31 -10.75 -5.89
CA GLY A 54 -12.03 -11.30 -6.37
C GLY A 54 -11.55 -10.79 -7.73
N ILE A 55 -12.27 -9.83 -8.34
CA ILE A 55 -11.83 -9.07 -9.51
C ILE A 55 -11.18 -7.77 -9.01
N PRO A 56 -10.15 -7.23 -9.69
CA PRO A 56 -9.61 -5.94 -9.36
C PRO A 56 -10.47 -4.73 -9.71
N LEU A 57 -10.53 -3.78 -8.78
CA LEU A 57 -11.08 -2.46 -9.01
C LEU A 57 -10.08 -1.69 -9.87
N HIS A 58 -10.32 -1.68 -11.18
CA HIS A 58 -9.43 -1.07 -12.17
C HIS A 58 -9.49 0.46 -12.17
N ILE A 59 -8.73 1.11 -11.30
CA ILE A 59 -8.68 2.57 -11.22
C ILE A 59 -8.16 3.12 -12.55
N PRO A 60 -8.97 3.90 -13.29
CA PRO A 60 -8.57 4.40 -14.58
C PRO A 60 -7.47 5.43 -14.42
N SER A 61 -6.58 5.48 -15.41
CA SER A 61 -5.59 6.54 -15.53
C SER A 61 -6.32 7.82 -15.93
N SER A 62 -6.64 8.66 -14.95
CA SER A 62 -7.28 9.95 -15.19
C SER A 62 -6.24 11.06 -15.14
N ALA A 63 -6.09 11.80 -16.24
CA ALA A 63 -5.30 13.02 -16.26
C ALA A 63 -5.91 14.14 -15.40
N ASP A 64 -7.22 14.07 -15.10
CA ASP A 64 -7.99 15.13 -14.44
C ASP A 64 -8.28 14.84 -12.95
N VAL A 65 -7.33 14.28 -12.19
CA VAL A 65 -7.54 14.16 -10.72
C VAL A 65 -7.49 15.53 -10.06
N CYS A 66 -8.57 15.91 -9.38
CA CYS A 66 -8.64 17.11 -8.54
C CYS A 66 -9.51 16.86 -7.31
N LEU A 67 -8.87 16.46 -6.21
CA LEU A 67 -9.50 16.18 -4.91
C LEU A 67 -8.90 17.08 -3.81
N PRO A 68 -9.07 18.42 -3.91
CA PRO A 68 -8.38 19.40 -3.07
C PRO A 68 -8.72 19.34 -1.57
N SER A 69 -9.83 18.68 -1.20
CA SER A 69 -10.26 18.52 0.19
C SER A 69 -10.00 17.13 0.77
N LEU A 70 -9.54 16.19 -0.05
CA LEU A 70 -9.38 14.80 0.35
C LEU A 70 -8.26 14.67 1.37
N ARG A 71 -8.59 14.05 2.51
CA ARG A 71 -7.69 13.77 3.63
C ARG A 71 -7.52 12.27 3.86
N LYS A 72 -8.53 11.46 3.52
CA LYS A 72 -8.50 10.01 3.69
C LYS A 72 -8.90 9.31 2.40
N LEU A 73 -8.06 8.39 1.95
CA LEU A 73 -8.31 7.56 0.78
C LEU A 73 -8.06 6.10 1.13
N HIS A 74 -9.10 5.28 1.03
CA HIS A 74 -9.02 3.85 1.24
C HIS A 74 -9.42 3.11 -0.04
N LEU A 75 -8.53 2.26 -0.54
CA LEU A 75 -8.71 1.51 -1.77
C LEU A 75 -8.58 0.02 -1.48
N TYR A 76 -9.67 -0.73 -1.54
CA TYR A 76 -9.65 -2.17 -1.29
C TYR A 76 -9.81 -2.95 -2.58
N CYS A 77 -8.91 -3.91 -2.80
CA CYS A 77 -8.86 -4.75 -4.00
C CYS A 77 -8.58 -3.92 -5.27
N ALA A 78 -7.73 -2.90 -5.18
CA ALA A 78 -7.46 -1.99 -6.28
C ALA A 78 -6.39 -2.53 -7.25
N ALA A 79 -6.62 -2.35 -8.55
CA ALA A 79 -5.61 -2.41 -9.59
C ALA A 79 -5.53 -1.06 -10.29
N PHE A 80 -4.33 -0.49 -10.34
CA PHE A 80 -4.08 0.72 -11.12
C PHE A 80 -3.93 0.36 -12.60
N GLN A 81 -4.50 1.18 -13.48
CA GLN A 81 -4.39 0.96 -14.93
C GLN A 81 -2.94 1.02 -15.41
N ASP A 82 -2.15 1.93 -14.84
CA ASP A 82 -0.74 2.12 -15.14
C ASP A 82 0.04 2.57 -13.88
N ASP A 83 1.36 2.68 -14.04
CA ASP A 83 2.27 3.09 -12.96
C ASP A 83 2.09 4.57 -12.55
N ASP A 84 1.43 5.39 -13.39
CA ASP A 84 1.20 6.82 -13.17
C ASP A 84 -0.13 7.13 -12.47
N THR A 85 -1.07 6.18 -12.45
CA THR A 85 -2.41 6.35 -11.89
C THR A 85 -2.37 6.75 -10.40
N LEU A 86 -1.55 6.06 -9.59
CA LEU A 86 -1.40 6.39 -8.17
C LEU A 86 -0.66 7.73 -7.95
N PRO A 87 0.49 8.00 -8.60
CA PRO A 87 1.11 9.32 -8.58
C PRO A 87 0.17 10.47 -8.93
N ASN A 88 -0.62 10.34 -10.00
CA ASN A 88 -1.60 11.34 -10.42
C ASN A 88 -2.69 11.53 -9.36
N LEU A 89 -3.15 10.44 -8.74
CA LEU A 89 -4.13 10.49 -7.65
C LEU A 89 -3.60 11.25 -6.43
N LEU A 90 -2.34 11.02 -6.07
CA LEU A 90 -1.66 11.71 -4.98
C LEU A 90 -1.44 13.19 -5.30
N TYR A 91 -0.97 13.50 -6.51
CA TYR A 91 -0.74 14.87 -6.97
C TYR A 91 -2.03 15.70 -6.97
N GLY A 92 -3.14 15.10 -7.45
CA GLY A 92 -4.46 15.74 -7.41
C GLY A 92 -5.08 15.84 -6.01
N SER A 93 -4.48 15.24 -4.98
CA SER A 93 -4.98 15.18 -3.61
C SER A 93 -3.99 15.81 -2.60
N PRO A 94 -3.68 17.11 -2.70
CA PRO A 94 -2.57 17.74 -1.97
C PRO A 94 -2.71 17.74 -0.44
N LYS A 95 -3.92 17.50 0.09
CA LYS A 95 -4.20 17.45 1.55
C LYS A 95 -4.35 16.02 2.09
N LEU A 96 -3.99 15.01 1.30
CA LEU A 96 -4.14 13.62 1.69
C LEU A 96 -3.24 13.26 2.88
N GLU A 97 -3.84 12.95 4.02
CA GLU A 97 -3.13 12.61 5.25
C GLU A 97 -3.05 11.10 5.48
N GLU A 98 -4.01 10.33 4.95
CA GLU A 98 -4.13 8.89 5.18
C GLU A 98 -4.43 8.18 3.87
N LEU A 99 -3.52 7.29 3.48
CA LEU A 99 -3.68 6.37 2.36
C LEU A 99 -3.65 4.95 2.88
N ILE A 100 -4.74 4.22 2.65
CA ILE A 100 -4.80 2.77 2.85
C ILE A 100 -5.08 2.16 1.50
N PHE A 101 -4.25 1.24 1.03
CA PHE A 101 -4.65 0.42 -0.11
C PHE A 101 -4.27 -1.04 0.05
N HIS A 102 -5.19 -1.87 -0.41
CA HIS A 102 -5.11 -3.31 -0.45
C HIS A 102 -5.19 -3.75 -1.92
N ARG A 103 -4.21 -4.52 -2.38
CA ARG A 103 -4.16 -5.02 -3.76
C ARG A 103 -3.57 -6.42 -3.82
N TRP A 104 -3.86 -7.13 -4.90
CA TRP A 104 -3.17 -8.39 -5.19
C TRP A 104 -1.76 -8.14 -5.77
N GLU A 105 -0.86 -9.04 -5.43
CA GLU A 105 0.49 -9.12 -5.99
C GLU A 105 0.44 -9.57 -7.46
N THR A 106 1.12 -8.82 -8.33
CA THR A 106 1.26 -9.14 -9.77
C THR A 106 2.73 -9.34 -10.13
N GLU A 107 3.04 -9.98 -11.26
CA GLU A 107 4.43 -10.30 -11.67
C GLU A 107 5.35 -9.06 -11.73
N LYS A 108 4.79 -7.91 -12.10
CA LYS A 108 5.45 -6.60 -12.07
C LYS A 108 4.62 -5.67 -11.19
N LEU A 109 5.25 -5.09 -10.17
CA LEU A 109 4.61 -4.15 -9.27
C LEU A 109 5.56 -2.97 -9.00
N SER A 110 5.26 -1.81 -9.58
CA SER A 110 5.89 -0.53 -9.25
C SER A 110 4.91 0.32 -8.44
N ILE A 111 5.32 0.75 -7.25
CA ILE A 111 4.54 1.63 -6.37
C ILE A 111 5.39 2.86 -6.11
N ASN A 112 4.97 4.00 -6.66
CA ASN A 112 5.59 5.29 -6.39
C ASN A 112 4.62 6.16 -5.59
N ILE A 113 5.00 6.49 -4.36
CA ILE A 113 4.24 7.32 -3.45
C ILE A 113 5.05 8.57 -3.19
N SER A 114 4.59 9.71 -3.71
CA SER A 114 5.17 11.02 -3.45
C SER A 114 4.08 11.93 -2.90
N SER A 115 4.20 12.35 -1.63
CA SER A 115 3.23 13.24 -1.00
C SER A 115 3.82 14.01 0.19
N SER A 116 3.67 15.33 0.20
CA SER A 116 4.14 16.18 1.30
C SER A 116 3.20 16.22 2.51
N SER A 117 1.97 15.75 2.38
CA SER A 117 0.94 15.80 3.42
C SER A 117 0.60 14.46 4.06
N LEU A 118 1.04 13.35 3.45
CA LEU A 118 0.73 12.00 3.89
C LEU A 118 1.36 11.70 5.25
N LYS A 119 0.54 11.32 6.23
CA LYS A 119 0.91 11.01 7.63
C LYS A 119 0.79 9.52 7.93
N VAL A 120 -0.17 8.84 7.32
CA VAL A 120 -0.43 7.42 7.51
C VAL A 120 -0.45 6.73 6.16
N LEU A 121 0.37 5.70 6.01
CA LEU A 121 0.40 4.84 4.84
C LEU A 121 0.23 3.40 5.28
N ARG A 122 -0.81 2.73 4.79
CA ARG A 122 -1.01 1.29 4.96
C ARG A 122 -1.07 0.62 3.60
N VAL A 123 -0.12 -0.27 3.33
CA VAL A 123 -0.05 -1.06 2.10
C VAL A 123 -0.22 -2.52 2.45
N ILE A 124 -1.25 -3.15 1.89
CA ILE A 124 -1.52 -4.58 2.05
C ILE A 124 -1.45 -5.22 0.67
N LEU A 125 -0.48 -6.10 0.49
CA LEU A 125 -0.26 -6.88 -0.72
C LEU A 125 -0.65 -8.33 -0.43
N GLU A 126 -1.77 -8.77 -1.00
CA GLU A 126 -2.20 -10.15 -0.89
C GLU A 126 -1.60 -10.98 -2.02
N PRO A 127 -1.11 -12.20 -1.76
CA PRO A 127 -0.68 -13.09 -2.83
C PRO A 127 -1.84 -13.31 -3.79
N TYR A 128 -1.57 -13.24 -5.10
CA TYR A 128 -2.57 -13.63 -6.09
C TYR A 128 -2.65 -15.17 -6.09
N TRP A 129 -3.73 -15.71 -5.53
CA TRP A 129 -4.02 -17.15 -5.59
C TRP A 129 -4.42 -17.46 -7.03
N SER A 130 -3.45 -17.66 -7.92
CA SER A 130 -3.75 -18.16 -9.26
C SER A 130 -4.24 -19.60 -9.13
N PHE A 131 -5.52 -19.83 -9.42
CA PHE A 131 -6.07 -21.17 -9.69
C PHE A 131 -5.44 -21.84 -10.93
N SER A 132 -4.50 -21.19 -11.61
CA SER A 132 -3.75 -21.74 -12.73
C SER A 132 -2.40 -22.28 -12.25
N GLY A 133 -2.30 -23.60 -12.17
CA GLY A 133 -1.01 -24.29 -12.08
C GLY A 133 -0.04 -23.79 -13.16
N ASN A 134 1.25 -23.76 -12.82
CA ASN A 134 2.40 -23.34 -13.64
C ASN A 134 2.83 -21.86 -13.62
N THR A 135 2.94 -21.23 -12.45
CA THR A 135 3.87 -20.09 -12.28
C THR A 135 4.85 -20.31 -11.12
N LEU A 136 5.39 -21.53 -11.00
CA LEU A 136 6.66 -21.70 -10.30
C LEU A 136 7.74 -20.94 -11.11
N ASN A 137 8.46 -20.03 -10.45
CA ASN A 137 9.78 -19.47 -10.83
C ASN A 137 9.87 -18.03 -11.35
N LYS A 138 8.78 -17.28 -11.58
CA LYS A 138 8.92 -15.82 -11.82
C LYS A 138 8.86 -15.06 -10.50
N ARG A 139 10.04 -14.76 -9.96
CA ARG A 139 10.20 -13.86 -8.81
C ARG A 139 9.62 -12.50 -9.19
N PRO A 140 8.53 -12.03 -8.56
CA PRO A 140 7.95 -10.75 -8.89
C PRO A 140 8.95 -9.64 -8.55
N LYS A 141 9.12 -8.71 -9.48
CA LYS A 141 9.99 -7.55 -9.27
C LYS A 141 9.14 -6.45 -8.66
N TYR A 142 9.23 -6.32 -7.34
CA TYR A 142 8.62 -5.22 -6.59
C TYR A 142 9.55 -4.02 -6.58
N GLN A 143 9.06 -2.84 -6.91
CA GLN A 143 9.75 -1.59 -6.64
C GLN A 143 8.79 -0.68 -5.90
N MET A 144 9.17 -0.25 -4.69
CA MET A 144 8.38 0.67 -3.90
C MET A 144 9.24 1.87 -3.51
N ILE A 145 8.82 3.06 -3.93
CA ILE A 145 9.48 4.32 -3.61
C ILE A 145 8.50 5.15 -2.81
N ILE A 146 8.88 5.55 -1.59
CA ILE A 146 8.04 6.35 -0.70
C ILE A 146 8.77 7.65 -0.37
N ASN A 147 8.39 8.72 -1.05
CA ASN A 147 8.79 10.09 -0.74
C ASN A 147 7.64 10.81 -0.02
N ALA A 148 7.55 10.59 1.29
CA ALA A 148 6.52 11.19 2.13
C ALA A 148 7.11 11.80 3.41
N PRO A 149 7.59 13.06 3.37
CA PRO A 149 8.31 13.66 4.51
C PRO A 149 7.43 13.88 5.75
N ALA A 150 6.10 13.99 5.59
CA ALA A 150 5.16 14.14 6.70
C ALA A 150 4.70 12.80 7.31
N LEU A 151 5.19 11.67 6.78
CA LEU A 151 4.75 10.34 7.19
C LEU A 151 5.10 10.13 8.67
N ARG A 152 4.24 9.41 9.39
CA ARG A 152 4.35 9.14 10.83
C ARG A 152 4.08 7.68 11.17
N HIS A 153 3.25 7.05 10.36
CA HIS A 153 2.89 5.65 10.48
C HIS A 153 2.99 5.01 9.12
N LEU A 154 3.86 4.02 9.01
CA LEU A 154 3.93 3.13 7.88
C LEU A 154 3.54 1.74 8.35
N HIS A 155 2.54 1.16 7.71
CA HIS A 155 2.17 -0.24 7.87
C HIS A 155 2.30 -0.92 6.52
N MET A 156 3.13 -1.95 6.45
CA MET A 156 3.30 -2.74 5.24
C MET A 156 3.06 -4.21 5.54
N HIS A 157 2.19 -4.85 4.76
CA HIS A 157 1.90 -6.28 4.81
C HIS A 157 2.06 -6.86 3.41
N GLY A 158 2.89 -7.89 3.25
CA GLY A 158 3.09 -8.53 1.95
C GLY A 158 4.09 -9.68 1.99
N SER A 159 4.04 -10.55 0.98
CA SER A 159 4.83 -11.77 0.98
C SER A 159 6.27 -11.57 0.51
N ARG A 160 6.58 -10.54 -0.30
CA ARG A 160 7.86 -10.48 -1.05
C ARG A 160 8.51 -9.09 -1.16
N ILE A 161 8.52 -8.31 -0.10
CA ILE A 161 9.12 -6.96 -0.05
C ILE A 161 10.67 -7.06 -0.07
N ARG A 162 11.30 -7.40 -1.20
CA ARG A 162 12.76 -7.65 -1.28
C ARG A 162 13.64 -6.46 -1.67
N ASN A 163 13.07 -5.43 -2.29
CA ASN A 163 13.83 -4.34 -2.93
C ASN A 163 13.77 -3.05 -2.13
N PRO A 164 14.74 -2.13 -2.30
CA PRO A 164 14.93 -0.98 -1.44
C PRO A 164 13.67 -0.13 -1.36
N VAL A 165 13.01 -0.19 -0.22
CA VAL A 165 11.92 0.72 0.13
C VAL A 165 12.60 2.01 0.59
N THR A 166 13.12 2.87 -0.28
CA THR A 166 13.80 4.10 0.18
C THR A 166 12.84 4.94 1.00
N ILE A 167 13.02 4.96 2.32
CA ILE A 167 12.27 5.78 3.27
C ILE A 167 13.29 6.72 3.91
N TYR A 168 12.88 7.96 4.18
CA TYR A 168 13.67 8.90 5.00
C TYR A 168 12.90 9.28 6.28
N PRO A 169 12.63 8.35 7.21
CA PRO A 169 11.68 8.59 8.29
C PRO A 169 12.36 8.90 9.62
N SER A 170 11.82 9.86 10.39
CA SER A 170 12.14 10.07 11.81
C SER A 170 11.01 9.56 12.73
N PHE A 171 10.29 8.51 12.35
CA PHE A 171 9.02 8.07 12.98
C PHE A 171 8.90 6.54 13.11
N ASP A 172 7.76 6.08 13.63
CA ASP A 172 7.46 4.67 13.90
C ASP A 172 7.00 3.93 12.63
N VAL A 173 7.63 2.80 12.37
CA VAL A 173 7.42 1.95 11.20
C VAL A 173 7.04 0.55 11.66
N GLU A 174 5.90 0.06 11.18
CA GLU A 174 5.41 -1.30 11.39
C GLU A 174 5.47 -2.05 10.06
N ILE A 175 6.19 -3.17 10.03
CA ILE A 175 6.29 -4.00 8.84
C ILE A 175 6.03 -5.45 9.21
N PHE A 176 5.08 -6.03 8.50
CA PHE A 176 4.71 -7.43 8.57
C PHE A 176 5.11 -8.15 7.28
N PHE A 177 5.81 -9.27 7.41
CA PHE A 177 6.26 -10.09 6.29
C PHE A 177 5.69 -11.52 6.36
N LYS A 178 5.38 -12.09 5.20
CA LYS A 178 4.87 -13.47 5.07
C LYS A 178 5.91 -14.46 4.48
N GLU A 179 7.00 -14.01 3.85
CA GLU A 179 8.09 -14.88 3.36
C GLU A 179 9.51 -14.25 3.55
N TYR A 180 10.56 -15.05 3.34
CA TYR A 180 11.98 -14.75 3.59
C TYR A 180 12.55 -13.45 3.01
N SER A 181 13.37 -12.81 3.85
CA SER A 181 14.43 -11.82 3.60
C SER A 181 14.01 -10.51 2.94
N THR A 182 14.27 -9.40 3.65
CA THR A 182 14.16 -8.04 3.13
C THR A 182 15.45 -7.28 3.39
N ASN A 183 15.96 -6.59 2.36
CA ASN A 183 16.99 -5.58 2.52
C ASN A 183 16.37 -4.38 3.24
N ILE A 184 16.62 -4.25 4.54
CA ILE A 184 16.08 -3.17 5.39
C ILE A 184 16.98 -1.93 5.46
N ASN A 185 17.95 -1.80 4.54
CA ASN A 185 18.87 -0.65 4.50
C ASN A 185 18.13 0.70 4.48
N CYS A 186 16.91 0.69 3.99
CA CYS A 186 16.15 1.90 3.73
C CYS A 186 15.28 2.40 4.89
N ILE A 187 15.32 1.73 6.05
CA ILE A 187 14.61 2.13 7.27
C ILE A 187 15.55 2.42 8.45
N CYS A 188 16.86 2.57 8.18
CA CYS A 188 17.91 2.78 9.18
C CYS A 188 17.72 4.06 10.05
N ASP A 189 16.98 5.05 9.54
CA ASP A 189 16.73 6.31 10.24
C ASP A 189 15.47 6.30 11.13
N THR A 190 14.71 5.20 11.16
CA THR A 190 13.47 5.06 11.93
C THR A 190 13.67 5.20 13.44
N ARG A 191 12.66 5.73 14.16
CA ARG A 191 12.65 5.83 15.64
C ARG A 191 12.02 4.63 16.32
N GLY A 192 10.99 4.06 15.71
CA GLY A 192 10.33 2.85 16.19
C GLY A 192 10.22 1.86 15.05
N LEU A 193 10.53 0.61 15.31
CA LEU A 193 10.46 -0.46 14.31
C LEU A 193 9.76 -1.66 14.93
N ASN A 194 8.59 -2.01 14.41
CA ASN A 194 7.94 -3.28 14.71
C ASN A 194 8.09 -4.18 13.48
N LEU A 195 8.79 -5.29 13.63
CA LEU A 195 8.92 -6.31 12.61
C LEU A 195 8.23 -7.58 13.06
N SER A 196 7.30 -8.05 12.25
CA SER A 196 6.60 -9.30 12.50
C SER A 196 6.62 -10.17 11.26
N GLY A 197 6.63 -11.49 11.45
CA GLY A 197 6.50 -12.41 10.33
C GLY A 197 6.30 -13.85 10.73
N TYR A 198 5.71 -14.61 9.83
CA TYR A 198 5.57 -16.05 9.94
C TYR A 198 5.93 -16.74 8.62
N ASN A 199 6.54 -17.91 8.70
CA ASN A 199 6.79 -18.74 7.53
C ASN A 199 5.61 -19.69 7.31
N SER A 200 4.88 -19.54 6.20
CA SER A 200 3.81 -20.47 5.84
C SER A 200 4.31 -21.76 5.18
N ASN A 201 5.58 -21.80 4.78
CA ASN A 201 6.15 -22.90 4.01
C ASN A 201 7.18 -23.64 4.88
N HIS A 202 6.86 -24.85 5.34
CA HIS A 202 7.79 -25.76 6.03
C HIS A 202 8.99 -26.22 5.17
N GLU A 203 9.21 -25.63 4.00
CA GLU A 203 10.37 -25.90 3.15
C GLU A 203 11.48 -24.89 3.42
N VAL A 204 12.53 -25.38 4.08
CA VAL A 204 13.83 -24.70 4.20
C VAL A 204 14.43 -24.62 2.79
N VAL A 205 14.17 -23.52 2.09
CA VAL A 205 14.90 -23.21 0.85
C VAL A 205 16.10 -22.36 1.25
N ASP A 206 17.26 -23.01 1.27
CA ASP A 206 18.56 -22.40 1.47
C ASP A 206 18.81 -21.37 0.36
N GLY A 207 18.66 -20.10 0.70
CA GLY A 207 18.82 -18.98 -0.22
C GLY A 207 19.95 -18.10 0.28
N ASP A 208 20.92 -17.82 -0.60
CA ASP A 208 22.11 -17.02 -0.34
C ASP A 208 21.86 -15.87 0.64
N VAL A 209 22.49 -16.00 1.81
CA VAL A 209 22.48 -15.02 2.89
C VAL A 209 23.29 -13.80 2.45
N VAL A 210 22.59 -12.77 1.96
CA VAL A 210 23.21 -11.46 1.80
C VAL A 210 23.25 -10.80 3.18
N GLU A 211 24.39 -10.91 3.85
CA GLU A 211 24.68 -10.17 5.08
C GLU A 211 24.40 -8.68 4.83
N SER A 212 23.43 -8.14 5.56
CA SER A 212 23.06 -6.73 5.47
C SER A 212 23.70 -6.00 6.64
N SER A 213 24.72 -5.18 6.40
CA SER A 213 25.43 -4.39 7.42
C SER A 213 24.67 -3.11 7.81
N VAL A 214 23.40 -3.23 8.19
CA VAL A 214 22.54 -2.07 8.50
C VAL A 214 22.72 -1.65 9.94
N THR A 215 22.98 -0.35 10.13
CA THR A 215 23.08 0.27 11.45
C THR A 215 21.87 1.17 11.67
N PHE A 216 21.16 1.00 12.78
CA PHE A 216 19.98 1.78 13.14
C PHE A 216 20.33 2.85 14.17
N ASN A 217 20.76 4.02 13.69
CA ASN A 217 21.32 5.06 14.57
C ASN A 217 20.27 5.81 15.40
N ASN A 218 19.03 5.88 14.91
CA ASN A 218 17.95 6.66 15.53
C ASN A 218 16.90 5.80 16.25
N LEU A 219 17.08 4.48 16.26
CA LEU A 219 16.08 3.54 16.75
C LEU A 219 15.99 3.57 18.28
N THR A 220 14.81 3.90 18.78
CA THR A 220 14.50 4.01 20.22
C THR A 220 13.56 2.90 20.69
N LYS A 221 12.80 2.28 19.77
CA LYS A 221 11.86 1.20 20.05
C LYS A 221 12.00 0.11 19.00
N LEU A 222 12.23 -1.13 19.40
CA LEU A 222 12.24 -2.31 18.52
C LEU A 222 11.31 -3.37 19.11
N GLU A 223 10.31 -3.77 18.32
CA GLU A 223 9.44 -4.92 18.63
C GLU A 223 9.63 -5.97 17.54
N LEU A 224 9.96 -7.20 17.94
CA LEU A 224 10.13 -8.33 17.03
C LEU A 224 9.13 -9.41 17.40
N GLN A 225 8.28 -9.81 16.47
CA GLN A 225 7.37 -10.93 16.63
C GLN A 225 7.68 -12.00 15.57
N VAL A 226 8.32 -13.08 16.01
CA VAL A 226 8.90 -14.10 15.12
C VAL A 226 8.17 -15.42 15.28
N TYR A 227 7.66 -15.98 14.18
CA TYR A 227 7.11 -17.34 14.13
C TYR A 227 7.73 -18.13 12.98
N ASP A 228 8.66 -19.05 13.27
CA ASP A 228 9.21 -19.98 12.27
C ASP A 228 9.96 -19.31 11.07
N VAL A 229 10.47 -18.09 11.25
CA VAL A 229 11.24 -17.33 10.25
C VAL A 229 12.71 -17.21 10.67
N THR A 230 13.65 -17.56 9.79
CA THR A 230 15.06 -17.20 9.94
C THR A 230 15.27 -15.74 9.50
N TRP A 231 15.58 -14.87 10.45
CA TRP A 231 16.04 -13.51 10.16
C TRP A 231 17.56 -13.51 9.97
N HIS A 232 18.05 -12.88 8.90
CA HIS A 232 19.47 -12.59 8.70
C HIS A 232 19.76 -11.10 8.96
N LEU A 233 19.18 -10.56 10.03
CA LEU A 233 19.41 -9.17 10.43
C LEU A 233 20.60 -9.09 11.38
N LEU A 234 21.77 -8.75 10.85
CA LEU A 234 22.87 -8.25 11.66
C LEU A 234 22.58 -6.79 12.00
N VAL A 235 21.80 -6.56 13.05
CA VAL A 235 21.58 -5.22 13.59
C VAL A 235 22.77 -4.86 14.47
N ASN A 236 23.65 -4.01 13.95
CA ASN A 236 24.68 -3.39 14.78
C ASN A 236 24.05 -2.21 15.54
N PHE A 237 23.96 -2.31 16.86
CA PHE A 237 23.66 -1.18 17.73
C PHE A 237 25.00 -0.51 18.08
N PRO A 238 25.24 0.75 17.70
CA PRO A 238 26.41 1.45 18.18
C PRO A 238 26.32 1.56 19.71
N GLY A 239 27.24 0.88 20.40
CA GLY A 239 27.36 0.96 21.85
C GLY A 239 27.60 2.41 22.24
N ARG A 240 26.72 2.96 23.09
CA ARG A 240 27.04 4.19 23.81
C ARG A 240 28.10 3.84 24.86
N CYS A 241 29.33 4.31 24.67
CA CYS A 241 30.27 4.51 25.77
C CYS A 241 29.86 5.75 26.56
#